data_AF-A0A8J3LDW1-F1
#
_entry.id   AF-A0A8J3LDW1-F1
#
_cell.length_a   1.000
_cell.length_b   1.000
_cell.length_c   1.000
_cell.angle_alpha   90.00
_cell.angle_beta   90.00
_cell.angle_gamma   90.00
#
_symmetry.space_group_name_H-M   'P 1'
#
loop_
_entity.id
_entity.type
_entity.pdbx_description
1 polymer ?
#
loop_
_entity_poly.entity_id
_entity_poly.type
_entity_poly.pdbx_seq_one_letter_code
_entity_poly.pdbx_strand_id
1 'polypeptide(L)'
;MEFQLSVSASPDSHPFDLWIEPEGMMYQFPARSTVILSFRGPDAMKAEISHRSDGLIVWRPADTEVWATTPDGSCDQIAGWRDLPAPGLDSGGAPMTVTPRQLIEDLFHPEPPDAHSDGSR
;
A
#
# COMPACT_ATOMS: atom_id res chain seq x y z
N MET A 1 6.21 -7.16 -7.71
CA MET A 1 7.40 -7.35 -6.83
C MET A 1 6.89 -7.49 -5.41
N GLU A 2 7.57 -8.23 -4.54
CA GLU A 2 7.18 -8.38 -3.12
C GLU A 2 8.35 -8.02 -2.21
N PHE A 3 8.06 -7.24 -1.17
CA PHE A 3 8.98 -6.88 -0.09
C PHE A 3 8.35 -7.30 1.24
N GLN A 4 9.13 -7.86 2.15
CA GLN A 4 8.65 -8.31 3.45
C GLN A 4 9.40 -7.63 4.60
N LEU A 5 8.64 -7.23 5.62
CA LEU A 5 9.14 -6.66 6.86
C LEU A 5 8.64 -7.50 8.03
N SER A 6 9.55 -7.97 8.87
CA SER A 6 9.20 -8.61 10.14
C SER A 6 9.14 -7.56 11.24
N VAL A 7 8.01 -7.48 11.95
CA VAL A 7 7.80 -6.55 13.05
C VAL A 7 7.47 -7.34 14.31
N SER A 8 8.22 -7.11 15.37
CA SER A 8 8.09 -7.83 16.64
C SER A 8 8.14 -6.88 17.82
N ALA A 9 7.24 -7.08 18.79
CA ALA A 9 7.26 -6.44 20.09
C ALA A 9 7.86 -7.37 21.17
N SER A 10 8.64 -6.80 22.09
CA SER A 10 9.14 -7.54 23.26
C SER A 10 7.96 -7.95 24.16
N PRO A 11 8.03 -9.08 24.90
CA PRO A 11 7.00 -9.47 25.86
C PRO A 11 6.70 -8.41 26.94
N ASP A 12 7.68 -7.54 27.20
CA ASP A 12 7.63 -6.45 28.17
C ASP A 12 7.35 -5.08 27.52
N SER A 13 7.14 -5.02 26.21
CA SER A 13 6.75 -3.76 25.55
C SER A 13 5.26 -3.47 25.75
N HIS A 14 4.92 -2.19 25.72
CA HIS A 14 3.53 -1.76 25.59
C HIS A 14 2.93 -2.21 24.25
N PRO A 15 1.59 -2.32 24.16
CA PRO A 15 0.92 -2.48 22.87
C PRO A 15 1.30 -1.33 21.95
N PHE A 16 1.59 -1.62 20.69
CA PHE A 16 1.82 -0.59 19.67
C PHE A 16 0.91 -0.85 18.47
N ASP A 17 0.41 0.21 17.88
CA ASP A 17 -0.52 0.11 16.74
C ASP A 17 0.24 0.23 15.41
N LEU A 18 -0.24 -0.47 14.38
CA LEU A 18 0.21 -0.29 13.01
C LEU A 18 -0.76 0.63 12.29
N TRP A 19 -0.25 1.73 11.77
CA TRP A 19 -1.01 2.64 10.92
C TRP A 19 -0.51 2.52 9.49
N ILE A 20 -1.42 2.23 8.56
CA ILE A 20 -1.14 2.24 7.13
C ILE A 20 -1.74 3.50 6.52
N GLU A 21 -0.85 4.33 6.00
CA GLU A 21 -1.15 5.53 5.24
C GLU A 21 -0.93 5.27 3.75
N PRO A 22 -1.68 5.96 2.86
CA PRO A 22 -2.57 7.08 3.15
C PRO A 22 -4.04 6.69 3.43
N GLU A 23 -4.36 5.40 3.59
CA GLU A 23 -5.74 4.95 3.85
C GLU A 23 -6.26 5.29 5.27
N GLY A 24 -5.39 5.70 6.19
CA GLY A 24 -5.73 5.86 7.60
C GLY A 24 -6.17 4.56 8.26
N MET A 25 -5.67 3.41 7.79
CA MET A 25 -6.08 2.09 8.26
C MET A 25 -5.23 1.68 9.44
N MET A 26 -5.87 1.19 10.50
CA MET A 26 -5.18 0.72 11.69
C MET A 26 -5.27 -0.80 11.77
N TYR A 27 -4.11 -1.43 11.96
CA TYR A 27 -4.02 -2.84 12.32
C TYR A 27 -3.47 -2.97 13.74
N GLN A 28 -4.23 -3.65 14.59
CA GLN A 28 -3.84 -3.84 15.98
C GLN A 28 -2.95 -5.09 16.07
N PHE A 29 -1.70 -4.88 16.49
CA PHE A 29 -0.78 -5.98 16.72
C PHE A 29 -1.29 -6.88 17.86
N PRO A 30 -1.35 -8.21 17.67
CA PRO A 30 -1.65 -9.11 18.77
C PRO A 30 -0.58 -8.97 19.86
N ALA A 31 -1.00 -8.96 21.13
CA ALA A 31 -0.07 -8.89 22.24
C ALA A 31 0.96 -10.04 22.16
N ARG A 32 2.26 -9.69 22.20
CA ARG A 32 3.38 -10.64 22.21
C ARG A 32 3.46 -11.52 20.96
N SER A 33 3.47 -10.88 19.79
CA SER A 33 3.57 -11.57 18.51
C SER A 33 4.56 -10.90 17.56
N THR A 34 5.07 -11.70 16.62
CA THR A 34 5.75 -11.21 15.43
C THR A 34 4.76 -11.24 14.28
N VAL A 35 4.56 -10.11 13.60
CA VAL A 35 3.75 -10.06 12.36
C VAL A 35 4.70 -9.81 11.20
N ILE A 36 4.46 -10.52 10.10
CA ILE A 36 5.16 -10.29 8.83
C ILE A 36 4.25 -9.42 7.97
N LEU A 37 4.74 -8.23 7.62
CA LEU A 37 4.10 -7.35 6.65
C LEU A 37 4.66 -7.63 5.26
N SER A 38 3.79 -7.97 4.31
CA SER A 38 4.15 -8.21 2.91
C SER A 38 3.57 -7.09 2.04
N PHE A 39 4.46 -6.39 1.36
CA PHE A 39 4.16 -5.30 0.44
C PHE A 39 4.23 -5.83 -0.99
N ARG A 40 3.09 -5.80 -1.70
CA ARG A 40 2.98 -6.38 -3.04
C ARG A 40 2.60 -5.32 -4.05
N GLY A 41 3.43 -5.11 -5.05
CA GLY A 41 3.20 -4.08 -6.06
C GLY A 41 4.43 -3.80 -6.91
N PRO A 42 4.32 -2.94 -7.93
CA PRO A 42 5.47 -2.44 -8.68
C PRO A 42 6.36 -1.54 -7.81
N ASP A 43 5.74 -0.81 -6.87
CA ASP A 43 6.39 0.20 -6.03
C ASP A 43 6.61 -0.26 -4.59
N ALA A 44 6.42 -1.55 -4.27
CA ALA A 44 6.48 -2.07 -2.91
C ALA A 44 7.73 -1.65 -2.09
N MET A 45 8.88 -1.51 -2.76
CA MET A 45 10.15 -1.08 -2.15
C MET A 45 10.23 0.41 -1.81
N LYS A 46 9.27 1.22 -2.26
CA LYS A 46 9.17 2.65 -1.96
C LYS A 46 8.33 2.93 -0.71
N ALA A 47 7.85 1.90 -0.01
CA ALA A 47 7.14 2.09 1.25
C ALA A 47 8.08 2.77 2.27
N GLU A 48 7.55 3.75 2.98
CA GLU A 48 8.27 4.47 4.02
C GLU A 48 7.80 4.03 5.39
N ILE A 49 8.73 3.92 6.33
CA ILE A 49 8.44 3.39 7.66
C ILE A 49 8.90 4.42 8.68
N SER A 50 7.98 4.85 9.54
CA SER A 50 8.23 5.75 10.64
C SER A 50 7.78 5.11 11.95
N HIS A 51 8.66 5.08 12.94
CA HIS A 51 8.35 4.54 14.27
C HIS A 51 8.16 5.67 15.27
N ARG A 52 7.10 5.58 16.08
CA ARG A 52 6.82 6.43 17.24
C ARG A 52 6.85 5.58 18.50
N SER A 53 6.88 6.23 19.65
CA SER A 53 6.88 5.52 20.94
C SER A 53 5.73 4.56 21.08
N ASP A 54 4.58 4.80 20.46
CA ASP A 54 3.31 4.09 20.61
C ASP A 54 2.81 3.40 19.32
N GLY A 55 3.58 3.46 18.23
CA GLY A 55 3.10 2.88 16.97
C GLY A 55 4.12 2.86 15.84
N LEU A 56 3.83 2.04 14.85
CA LEU A 56 4.53 2.00 13.57
C LEU A 56 3.60 2.60 12.51
N ILE A 57 4.09 3.60 11.80
CA ILE A 57 3.40 4.21 10.66
C ILE A 57 4.10 3.72 9.40
N VAL A 58 3.33 3.11 8.51
CA VAL A 58 3.77 2.63 7.22
C VAL A 58 3.06 3.46 6.17
N TRP A 59 3.84 4.18 5.38
CA TRP A 59 3.35 4.91 4.24
C TRP A 59 3.53 4.06 2.98
N ARG A 60 2.42 3.65 2.36
CA ARG A 60 2.42 2.71 1.22
C ARG A 60 2.16 3.46 -0.11
N PRO A 61 2.88 3.13 -1.19
CA PRO A 61 2.59 3.70 -2.50
C PRO A 61 1.23 3.27 -3.04
N ALA A 62 0.62 4.08 -3.90
CA ALA A 62 -0.75 3.90 -4.37
C ALA A 62 -1.04 2.53 -5.03
N ASP A 63 -0.08 1.96 -5.76
CA ASP A 63 -0.19 0.65 -6.41
C ASP A 63 0.35 -0.52 -5.56
N THR A 64 0.46 -0.35 -4.23
CA THR A 64 1.02 -1.37 -3.32
C THR A 64 -0.03 -1.91 -2.36
N GLU A 65 -0.28 -3.22 -2.40
CA GLU A 65 -1.06 -3.92 -1.39
C GLU A 65 -0.20 -4.17 -0.14
N VAL A 66 -0.82 -4.16 1.04
CA VAL A 66 -0.17 -4.54 2.30
C VAL A 66 -0.94 -5.69 2.93
N TRP A 67 -0.22 -6.75 3.24
CA TRP A 67 -0.75 -7.97 3.84
C TRP A 67 -0.06 -8.23 5.18
N ALA A 68 -0.81 -8.60 6.21
CA ALA A 68 -0.30 -8.96 7.52
C ALA A 68 -0.42 -10.48 7.73
N THR A 69 0.69 -11.12 8.09
CA THR A 69 0.72 -12.54 8.47
C THR A 69 1.08 -12.67 9.94
N THR A 70 0.18 -13.23 10.74
CA THR A 70 0.36 -13.43 12.17
C THR A 70 0.98 -14.79 12.49
N PRO A 71 1.48 -15.03 13.72
CA PRO A 71 2.14 -16.29 14.07
C PRO A 71 1.25 -17.54 13.98
N ASP A 72 -0.08 -17.37 14.05
CA ASP A 72 -1.02 -18.49 13.89
C ASP A 72 -1.22 -18.90 12.41
N GLY A 73 -0.59 -18.17 11.48
CA GLY A 73 -0.66 -18.41 10.05
C GLY A 73 -1.76 -17.64 9.33
N SER A 74 -2.59 -16.87 10.05
CA SER A 74 -3.61 -16.02 9.43
C SER A 74 -2.95 -14.92 8.61
N CYS A 75 -3.42 -14.74 7.38
CA CYS A 75 -2.88 -13.79 6.42
C CYS A 75 -4.01 -12.95 5.83
N ASP A 76 -4.04 -11.67 6.19
CA ASP A 76 -5.11 -10.75 5.81
C ASP A 76 -4.56 -9.53 5.08
N GLN A 77 -5.28 -9.07 4.05
CA GLN A 77 -4.99 -7.78 3.43
C GLN A 77 -5.44 -6.67 4.36
N ILE A 78 -4.55 -5.74 4.67
CA ILE A 78 -4.78 -4.64 5.63
C ILE A 78 -4.67 -3.26 5.00
N ALA A 79 -4.24 -3.16 3.73
CA ALA A 79 -4.28 -1.95 2.93
C ALA A 79 -4.07 -2.22 1.43
N GLY A 80 -4.34 -1.20 0.61
CA GLY A 80 -4.19 -1.26 -0.83
C GLY A 80 -5.22 -2.11 -1.56
N TRP A 81 -6.44 -2.16 -1.04
CA TRP A 81 -7.53 -2.83 -1.74
C TRP A 81 -7.84 -2.12 -3.05
N ARG A 82 -8.14 -2.91 -4.08
CA ARG A 82 -8.40 -2.42 -5.43
C ARG A 82 -9.63 -1.50 -5.50
N ASP A 83 -10.61 -1.73 -4.65
CA ASP A 83 -11.87 -1.00 -4.52
C ASP A 83 -11.79 0.21 -3.57
N LEU A 84 -10.73 0.31 -2.77
CA LEU A 84 -10.41 1.45 -1.90
C LEU A 84 -9.02 2.00 -2.25
N PRO A 85 -8.89 2.69 -3.40
CA PRO A 85 -7.60 3.21 -3.82
C PRO A 85 -7.09 4.27 -2.84
N ALA A 86 -5.78 4.22 -2.54
CA ALA A 86 -5.07 5.29 -1.84
C ALA A 86 -5.39 6.62 -2.52
N PRO A 87 -5.65 7.71 -1.77
CA PRO A 87 -5.37 9.01 -2.32
C PRO A 87 -3.87 9.00 -2.65
N GLY A 88 -3.52 9.16 -3.92
CA GLY A 88 -2.13 9.20 -4.38
C GLY A 88 -1.42 10.42 -3.83
N LEU A 89 -1.15 10.42 -2.52
CA LEU A 89 -0.35 11.38 -1.78
C LEU A 89 1.03 10.76 -1.55
N ASP A 90 2.02 11.50 -1.03
CA ASP A 90 3.26 10.99 -0.48
C ASP A 90 3.26 11.11 1.06
N SER A 91 4.36 10.72 1.72
CA SER A 91 4.49 10.81 3.19
C SER A 91 4.51 12.25 3.73
N GLY A 92 4.69 13.25 2.86
CA GLY A 92 4.57 14.68 3.17
C GLY A 92 3.16 15.25 2.94
N GLY A 93 2.22 14.42 2.49
CA GLY A 93 0.85 14.85 2.14
C GLY A 93 0.77 15.60 0.81
N ALA A 94 1.84 15.65 0.02
CA ALA A 94 1.78 16.17 -1.34
C ALA A 94 1.13 15.12 -2.24
N PRO A 95 0.33 15.49 -3.25
CA PRO A 95 -0.10 14.54 -4.26
C PRO A 95 1.11 13.86 -4.89
N MET A 96 1.24 12.55 -4.69
CA MET A 96 1.99 11.72 -5.61
C MET A 96 1.33 11.90 -6.97
N THR A 97 2.03 12.54 -7.89
CA THR A 97 1.71 12.45 -9.31
C THR A 97 1.81 10.98 -9.70
N VAL A 98 0.70 10.25 -9.60
CA VAL A 98 0.55 8.94 -10.25
C VAL A 98 0.31 9.17 -11.73
N THR A 99 1.22 9.88 -12.40
CA THR A 99 1.32 9.95 -13.86
C THR A 99 2.40 9.03 -14.45
N PRO A 100 2.71 7.83 -13.88
CA PRO A 100 3.38 6.79 -14.66
C PRO A 100 2.43 5.74 -15.19
N ARG A 101 1.46 5.24 -14.41
CA ARG A 101 0.69 4.05 -14.84
C ARG A 101 -0.16 4.31 -16.08
N GLN A 102 -0.93 5.40 -16.11
CA GLN A 102 -1.67 5.81 -17.32
C GLN A 102 -0.73 6.17 -18.47
N LEU A 103 0.38 6.84 -18.19
CA LEU A 103 1.33 7.26 -19.23
C LEU A 103 2.13 6.08 -19.82
N ILE A 104 2.37 5.03 -19.03
CA ILE A 104 2.96 3.74 -19.41
C ILE A 104 1.91 2.88 -20.11
N GLU A 105 0.69 2.79 -19.59
CA GLU A 105 -0.43 2.11 -20.26
C GLU A 105 -0.71 2.75 -21.63
N ASP A 106 -0.68 4.08 -21.76
CA ASP A 106 -0.81 4.79 -23.05
C ASP A 106 0.41 4.59 -23.96
N LEU A 107 1.63 4.46 -23.41
CA LEU A 107 2.85 4.20 -24.20
C LEU A 107 2.90 2.78 -24.77
N PHE A 108 2.43 1.78 -24.00
CA PHE A 108 2.54 0.35 -24.32
C PHE A 108 1.25 -0.27 -24.84
N HIS A 109 0.11 0.41 -24.64
CA HIS A 109 -1.22 0.07 -25.17
C HIS A 109 -1.90 1.33 -25.73
N PRO A 110 -1.35 1.97 -26.79
CA PRO A 110 -2.08 3.02 -27.47
C PRO A 110 -3.42 2.43 -27.95
N GLU A 111 -4.54 3.01 -27.51
CA GLU A 111 -5.84 2.62 -28.08
C GLU A 111 -5.75 2.76 -29.61
N PRO A 112 -6.15 1.73 -30.37
CA PRO A 112 -6.10 1.82 -31.82
C PRO A 112 -7.01 2.97 -32.27
N PRO A 113 -6.53 3.90 -33.10
CA PRO A 113 -7.41 4.86 -33.74
C PRO A 113 -8.25 4.05 -34.72
N ASP A 114 -9.55 3.88 -34.43
CA ASP A 114 -10.62 4.19 -35.38
C ASP A 114 -11.98 3.62 -34.92
N ALA A 115 -12.92 4.53 -34.72
CA ALA A 115 -14.18 4.49 -35.43
C ALA A 115 -14.74 5.91 -35.56
N HIS A 116 -14.12 6.73 -36.43
CA HIS A 116 -14.87 7.82 -37.03
C HIS A 116 -16.08 7.23 -37.75
N SER A 117 -17.27 7.66 -37.36
CA SER A 117 -18.40 7.77 -38.27
C SER A 117 -18.98 9.17 -38.07
N ASP A 118 -18.35 10.11 -38.76
CA ASP A 118 -18.97 11.34 -39.22
C ASP A 118 -20.24 10.97 -39.99
N GLY A 119 -21.38 11.14 -39.33
CA GLY A 119 -22.71 10.99 -39.91
C GLY A 119 -23.27 12.34 -40.30
N SER A 120 -22.56 13.10 -41.13
CA SER A 120 -23.13 14.25 -41.84
C SER A 120 -23.98 13.76 -43.02
N ARG A 121 -25.31 13.84 -42.88
CA ARG A 121 -26.26 14.10 -43.97
C ARG A 121 -27.48 14.85 -43.45
#